data_AF-F0Y0K9-F1
#
_entry.id   AF-F0Y0K9-F1
#
_cell.length_a   1.000
_cell.length_b   1.000
_cell.length_c   1.000
_cell.angle_alpha   90.00
_cell.angle_beta   90.00
_cell.angle_gamma   90.00
#
_symmetry.space_group_name_H-M   'P 1'
#
loop_
_entity.id
_entity.type
_entity.pdbx_description
1 polymer ?
#
loop_
_entity_poly.entity_id
_entity_poly.type
_entity_poly.pdbx_seq_one_letter_code
_entity_poly.pdbx_strand_id
1 'polypeptide(L)'
;RVVTPRGPVKGELRVAPRSLYFVAGASAAELKKGENAPERWRLDGLTAVRGRRYLLRPLALEFFFATRREVFVAFESPQDRRVCWRLMKLKARMPLVAHPPGGTKTMRAPHLELHAIRLTERWRRRLVTNFEYVMALNTIAGRSYNDLAQYFVFPWIIADYGGATAPVGALEPERLRAFVERYRSSDAMGADDDDAARFMYGSHYSSAGVVLHFLVRLEPFTSLALELQGGHFDCPDRLFFDVAESWRGCTTSMSDVKELVPEFFYCPELFVNDNRYPLGELQDGRAVDDVLLPAWAADARAFVRGNAAALESEAVSAALPRWIDLVFGVGAKRGTHAETHHNVFHPLTYEGGVDLTQIADATLQAAEAQITHFGQTPPPLFDAPHPPR
;
A
#
# COMPACT_ATOMS: atom_id res chain seq x y z
N ARG A 1 -9.90 -2.67 -17.02
CA ARG A 1 -8.74 -3.48 -16.59
C ARG A 1 -9.07 -4.17 -15.27
N VAL A 2 -8.85 -5.47 -15.16
CA VAL A 2 -8.79 -6.13 -13.85
C VAL A 2 -7.36 -5.98 -13.34
N VAL A 3 -7.19 -5.38 -12.17
CA VAL A 3 -5.87 -5.16 -11.56
C VAL A 3 -5.58 -6.34 -10.65
N THR A 4 -4.39 -6.91 -10.81
CA THR A 4 -3.89 -8.04 -10.04
C THR A 4 -2.46 -7.74 -9.58
N PRO A 5 -1.90 -8.50 -8.63
CA PRO A 5 -0.50 -8.35 -8.23
C PRO A 5 0.51 -8.46 -9.40
N ARG A 6 0.16 -9.22 -10.45
CA ARG A 6 0.94 -9.33 -11.71
C ARG A 6 0.81 -8.14 -12.65
N GLY A 7 -0.07 -7.20 -12.32
CA GLY A 7 -0.36 -6.05 -13.14
C GLY A 7 -1.76 -6.10 -13.77
N PRO A 8 -2.09 -5.06 -14.55
CA PRO A 8 -3.43 -4.86 -15.07
C PRO A 8 -3.72 -5.67 -16.33
N VAL A 9 -4.73 -6.54 -16.28
CA VAL A 9 -5.25 -7.25 -17.45
C VAL A 9 -6.31 -6.39 -18.16
N LYS A 10 -6.08 -6.06 -19.43
CA LYS A 10 -7.06 -5.33 -20.27
C LYS A 10 -8.19 -6.26 -20.69
N GLY A 11 -9.40 -5.72 -20.79
CA GLY A 11 -10.58 -6.51 -21.15
C GLY A 11 -11.88 -5.76 -20.87
N GLU A 12 -13.00 -6.43 -21.17
CA GLU A 12 -14.35 -5.90 -21.06
C GLU A 12 -15.04 -6.43 -19.79
N LEU A 13 -15.56 -5.53 -18.96
CA LEU A 13 -16.40 -5.90 -17.81
C LEU A 13 -17.88 -5.82 -18.19
N ARG A 14 -18.60 -6.94 -18.08
CA ARG A 14 -20.02 -7.03 -18.36
C ARG A 14 -20.82 -7.25 -17.09
N VAL A 15 -21.84 -6.41 -16.89
CA VAL A 15 -22.72 -6.47 -15.72
C VAL A 15 -24.05 -7.15 -16.08
N ALA A 16 -24.19 -8.42 -15.73
CA ALA A 16 -25.44 -9.17 -15.88
C ALA A 16 -26.33 -9.05 -14.62
N PRO A 17 -27.62 -9.45 -14.67
CA PRO A 17 -28.53 -9.35 -13.52
C PRO A 17 -28.07 -10.07 -12.25
N ARG A 18 -27.32 -11.18 -12.36
CA ARG A 18 -26.87 -11.99 -11.22
C ARG A 18 -25.36 -12.20 -11.16
N SER A 19 -24.60 -11.65 -12.11
CA SER A 19 -23.16 -11.88 -12.18
C SER A 19 -22.42 -10.73 -12.86
N LEU A 20 -21.18 -10.52 -12.45
CA LEU A 20 -20.17 -9.77 -13.17
C LEU A 20 -19.37 -10.76 -14.02
N TYR A 21 -19.08 -10.39 -15.26
CA TYR A 21 -18.20 -11.13 -16.15
C TYR A 21 -17.04 -10.24 -16.57
N PHE A 22 -15.83 -10.79 -16.60
CA PHE A 22 -14.69 -10.15 -17.24
C PHE A 22 -14.21 -11.02 -18.41
N VAL A 23 -14.10 -10.40 -19.57
CA VAL A 23 -13.56 -11.00 -20.78
C VAL A 23 -12.23 -10.33 -21.05
N ALA A 24 -11.13 -11.05 -20.84
CA ALA A 24 -9.79 -10.53 -21.14
C ALA A 24 -9.68 -10.24 -22.64
N GLY A 25 -9.06 -9.10 -22.99
CA GLY A 25 -8.73 -8.77 -24.37
C GLY A 25 -7.51 -9.57 -24.79
N ALA A 26 -7.61 -10.35 -25.87
CA ALA A 26 -6.48 -11.12 -26.37
C ALA A 26 -5.37 -10.19 -26.90
N SER A 27 -4.12 -10.36 -26.41
CA SER A 27 -2.95 -10.05 -27.22
C SER A 27 -2.71 -11.23 -28.16
N ALA A 28 -2.37 -11.00 -29.43
CA ALA A 28 -2.26 -12.06 -30.44
C ALA A 28 -1.13 -13.08 -30.17
N ALA A 29 -0.28 -12.87 -29.15
CA ALA A 29 0.92 -13.66 -28.89
C ALA A 29 0.79 -14.68 -27.73
N GLU A 30 -0.26 -14.64 -26.91
CA GLU A 30 -0.32 -15.40 -25.64
C GLU A 30 -1.40 -16.51 -25.62
N LEU A 31 -1.95 -16.85 -26.78
CA LEU A 31 -3.16 -17.67 -26.84
C LEU A 31 -2.89 -19.17 -26.70
N LYS A 32 -2.92 -19.72 -25.47
CA LYS A 32 -3.15 -21.15 -25.24
C LYS A 32 -4.66 -21.46 -25.22
N LYS A 33 -5.07 -22.47 -26.01
CA LYS A 33 -6.46 -22.97 -26.10
C LYS A 33 -6.93 -23.49 -24.73
N GLY A 34 -7.83 -22.77 -24.07
CA GLY A 34 -8.48 -23.20 -22.81
C GLY A 34 -8.59 -22.13 -21.72
N GLU A 35 -7.79 -21.06 -21.81
CA GLU A 35 -7.71 -20.00 -20.78
C GLU A 35 -8.73 -18.85 -20.99
N ASN A 36 -9.59 -18.96 -22.00
CA ASN A 36 -10.57 -17.93 -22.37
C ASN A 36 -11.93 -18.05 -21.67
N ALA A 37 -12.02 -18.79 -20.56
CA ALA A 37 -13.26 -18.81 -19.79
C ALA A 37 -13.45 -17.42 -19.15
N PRO A 38 -14.53 -16.67 -19.47
CA PRO A 38 -14.76 -15.39 -18.86
C PRO A 38 -14.81 -15.56 -17.35
N GLU A 39 -14.03 -14.75 -16.63
CA GLU A 39 -14.08 -14.77 -15.17
C GLU A 39 -15.47 -14.32 -14.75
N ARG A 40 -16.14 -15.15 -13.95
CA ARG A 40 -17.52 -14.91 -13.51
C ARG A 40 -17.58 -14.80 -12.00
N TRP A 41 -18.14 -13.69 -11.52
CA TRP A 41 -18.41 -13.48 -10.10
C TRP A 41 -19.90 -13.32 -9.85
N ARG A 42 -20.47 -14.14 -8.98
CA ARG A 42 -21.89 -14.11 -8.65
C ARG A 42 -22.21 -12.94 -7.72
N LEU A 43 -23.20 -12.14 -8.09
CA LEU A 43 -23.64 -11.00 -7.28
C LEU A 43 -24.31 -11.44 -5.97
N ASP A 44 -24.87 -12.65 -5.92
CA ASP A 44 -25.47 -13.21 -4.69
C ASP A 44 -24.45 -13.30 -3.53
N GLY A 45 -23.15 -13.43 -3.84
CA GLY A 45 -22.08 -13.49 -2.85
C GLY A 45 -21.35 -12.16 -2.67
N LEU A 46 -21.75 -11.09 -3.34
CA LEU A 46 -21.13 -9.78 -3.17
C LEU A 46 -21.48 -9.25 -1.78
N THR A 47 -20.53 -8.68 -1.04
CA THR A 47 -20.73 -8.15 0.31
C THR A 47 -20.47 -6.64 0.39
N ALA A 48 -19.58 -6.13 -0.46
CA ALA A 48 -19.33 -4.71 -0.61
C ALA A 48 -18.80 -4.38 -2.00
N VAL A 49 -19.02 -3.14 -2.44
CA VAL A 49 -18.33 -2.54 -3.59
C VAL A 49 -17.82 -1.21 -3.14
N ARG A 50 -16.50 -0.99 -3.17
CA ARG A 50 -15.88 0.26 -2.74
C ARG A 50 -15.28 1.02 -3.92
N GLY A 51 -15.24 2.34 -3.82
CA GLY A 51 -14.43 3.15 -4.73
C GLY A 51 -12.94 2.97 -4.47
N ARG A 52 -12.14 2.96 -5.54
CA ARG A 52 -10.68 2.91 -5.45
C ARG A 52 -10.05 3.94 -6.36
N ARG A 53 -8.79 4.26 -6.03
CA ARG A 53 -7.91 4.98 -6.94
C ARG A 53 -7.07 3.97 -7.72
N TYR A 54 -6.75 4.31 -8.96
CA TYR A 54 -5.78 3.61 -9.77
C TYR A 54 -4.89 4.67 -10.41
N LEU A 55 -3.58 4.55 -10.22
CA LEU A 55 -2.61 5.59 -10.58
C LEU A 55 -3.01 6.95 -10.00
N LEU A 56 -3.29 6.98 -8.68
CA LEU A 56 -3.74 8.16 -7.93
C LEU A 56 -5.01 8.85 -8.44
N ARG A 57 -5.70 8.28 -9.44
CA ARG A 57 -6.95 8.83 -9.98
C ARG A 57 -8.15 7.99 -9.53
N PRO A 58 -9.31 8.60 -9.26
CA PRO A 58 -10.53 7.93 -8.80
C PRO A 58 -11.23 7.15 -9.92
N LEU A 59 -10.53 6.17 -10.50
CA LEU A 59 -10.89 5.43 -11.70
C LEU A 59 -11.25 3.98 -11.42
N ALA A 60 -11.29 3.53 -10.17
CA ALA A 60 -11.47 2.12 -9.87
C ALA A 60 -12.66 1.82 -8.94
N LEU A 61 -13.10 0.57 -8.99
CA LEU A 61 -14.01 -0.07 -8.04
C LEU A 61 -13.40 -1.38 -7.58
N GLU A 62 -13.55 -1.71 -6.31
CA GLU A 62 -13.19 -3.02 -5.76
C GLU A 62 -14.41 -3.74 -5.22
N PHE A 63 -14.58 -4.99 -5.62
CA PHE A 63 -15.71 -5.83 -5.31
C PHE A 63 -15.28 -6.89 -4.30
N PHE A 64 -15.96 -6.93 -3.16
CA PHE A 64 -15.69 -7.86 -2.07
C PHE A 64 -16.77 -8.93 -2.05
N PHE A 65 -16.38 -10.19 -1.95
CA PHE A 65 -17.29 -11.33 -1.92
C PHE A 65 -17.22 -12.08 -0.59
N ALA A 66 -18.31 -12.73 -0.19
CA ALA A 66 -18.41 -13.54 1.03
C ALA A 66 -17.40 -14.69 1.06
N THR A 67 -16.91 -15.12 -0.11
CA THR A 67 -15.83 -16.11 -0.25
C THR A 67 -14.44 -15.54 0.04
N ARG A 68 -14.32 -14.30 0.56
CA ARG A 68 -13.07 -13.54 0.74
C ARG A 68 -12.29 -13.29 -0.56
N ARG A 69 -12.95 -13.48 -1.71
CA ARG A 69 -12.39 -13.07 -2.99
C ARG A 69 -12.62 -11.58 -3.16
N GLU A 70 -11.62 -10.90 -3.70
CA GLU A 70 -11.67 -9.48 -4.01
C GLU A 70 -11.34 -9.29 -5.49
N VAL A 71 -12.01 -8.34 -6.13
CA VAL A 71 -11.79 -8.04 -7.56
C VAL A 71 -11.61 -6.55 -7.70
N PHE A 72 -10.42 -6.13 -8.12
CA PHE A 72 -10.12 -4.74 -8.37
C PHE A 72 -10.28 -4.43 -9.86
N VAL A 73 -11.14 -3.48 -10.20
CA VAL A 73 -11.38 -3.06 -11.59
C VAL A 73 -11.05 -1.58 -11.76
N ALA A 74 -10.06 -1.29 -12.59
CA ALA A 74 -9.74 0.05 -13.06
C ALA A 74 -10.40 0.32 -14.42
N PHE A 75 -11.15 1.42 -14.50
CA PHE A 75 -11.89 1.86 -15.68
C PHE A 75 -11.05 2.84 -16.52
N GLU A 76 -11.35 2.94 -17.81
CA GLU A 76 -10.67 3.87 -18.72
C GLU A 76 -11.08 5.32 -18.46
N SER A 77 -12.35 5.53 -18.12
CA SER A 77 -12.88 6.85 -17.82
C SER A 77 -13.64 6.90 -16.49
N PRO A 78 -13.73 8.08 -15.85
CA PRO A 78 -14.64 8.29 -14.72
C PRO A 78 -16.10 8.00 -15.07
N GLN A 79 -16.48 8.14 -16.35
CA GLN A 79 -17.83 7.86 -16.81
C GLN A 79 -18.16 6.37 -16.76
N ASP A 80 -17.27 5.50 -17.21
CA ASP A 80 -17.48 4.04 -17.17
C ASP A 80 -17.57 3.54 -15.74
N ARG A 81 -16.71 4.06 -14.86
CA ARG A 81 -16.77 3.81 -13.42
C ARG A 81 -18.15 4.19 -12.85
N ARG A 82 -18.68 5.38 -13.20
CA ARG A 82 -20.01 5.84 -12.76
C ARG A 82 -21.13 4.95 -13.30
N VAL A 83 -21.04 4.49 -14.55
CA VAL A 83 -22.01 3.58 -15.15
C VAL A 83 -22.01 2.25 -14.41
N CYS A 84 -20.85 1.63 -14.22
CA CYS A 84 -20.72 0.38 -13.47
C CYS A 84 -21.28 0.51 -12.05
N TRP A 85 -20.94 1.60 -11.36
CA TRP A 85 -21.47 1.90 -10.03
C TRP A 85 -23.01 1.97 -9.99
N ARG A 86 -23.64 2.66 -10.95
CA ARG A 86 -25.10 2.75 -11.04
C ARG A 86 -25.74 1.38 -11.33
N LEU A 87 -25.13 0.59 -12.20
CA LEU A 87 -25.59 -0.77 -12.50
C LEU A 87 -25.51 -1.67 -11.26
N MET A 88 -24.45 -1.55 -10.46
CA MET A 88 -24.34 -2.25 -9.18
C MET A 88 -25.43 -1.81 -8.20
N LYS A 89 -25.72 -0.50 -8.08
CA LYS A 89 -26.82 0.00 -7.24
C LYS A 89 -28.16 -0.63 -7.61
N LEU A 90 -28.41 -0.82 -8.89
CA LEU A 90 -29.65 -1.40 -9.37
C LEU A 90 -29.70 -2.93 -9.21
N LYS A 91 -28.60 -3.62 -9.48
CA LYS A 91 -28.58 -5.09 -9.64
C LYS A 91 -28.10 -5.86 -8.41
N ALA A 92 -27.22 -5.29 -7.59
CA ALA A 92 -26.58 -6.01 -6.48
C ALA A 92 -27.50 -6.21 -5.25
N ARG A 93 -28.72 -5.64 -5.24
CA ARG A 93 -29.70 -5.76 -4.12
C ARG A 93 -29.06 -5.60 -2.72
N MET A 94 -28.07 -4.72 -2.60
CA MET A 94 -27.29 -4.51 -1.37
C MET A 94 -27.07 -3.02 -1.06
N PRO A 95 -26.90 -2.65 0.22
CA PRO A 95 -26.44 -1.32 0.60
C PRO A 95 -24.97 -1.16 0.19
N LEU A 96 -24.72 -0.54 -0.97
CA LEU A 96 -23.36 -0.32 -1.48
C LEU A 96 -22.62 0.78 -0.70
N VAL A 97 -21.40 0.49 -0.23
CA VAL A 97 -20.52 1.42 0.48
C VAL A 97 -19.62 2.16 -0.51
N ALA A 98 -19.94 3.41 -0.75
CA ALA A 98 -19.61 4.15 -1.96
C ALA A 98 -18.48 5.18 -1.67
N HIS A 99 -17.43 5.42 -2.50
CA HIS A 99 -16.44 6.55 -2.33
C HIS A 99 -16.34 7.59 -3.49
N PRO A 100 -16.57 8.91 -3.29
CA PRO A 100 -16.66 9.92 -4.35
C PRO A 100 -15.27 10.50 -4.69
N PRO A 101 -15.14 11.10 -5.89
CA PRO A 101 -15.05 12.56 -5.91
C PRO A 101 -16.00 13.20 -6.93
N GLY A 102 -16.51 14.39 -6.56
CA GLY A 102 -17.20 15.33 -7.45
C GLY A 102 -18.73 15.18 -7.56
N GLY A 103 -19.47 15.81 -6.62
CA GLY A 103 -20.79 16.43 -6.82
C GLY A 103 -22.02 15.56 -7.16
N THR A 104 -23.09 15.74 -6.38
CA THR A 104 -24.49 15.23 -6.53
C THR A 104 -24.83 13.88 -5.87
N LYS A 105 -25.47 13.95 -4.68
CA LYS A 105 -26.21 12.86 -4.01
C LYS A 105 -25.42 11.54 -3.96
N THR A 106 -24.16 11.69 -3.57
CA THR A 106 -22.94 10.95 -3.96
C THR A 106 -22.54 9.80 -3.01
N MET A 107 -21.61 8.99 -3.51
CA MET A 107 -20.74 8.10 -2.72
C MET A 107 -20.18 8.80 -1.43
N ARG A 108 -19.95 8.06 -0.32
CA ARG A 108 -19.35 8.51 0.97
C ARG A 108 -17.82 8.59 0.94
N ALA A 109 -17.23 9.75 1.21
CA ALA A 109 -15.77 9.87 1.39
C ALA A 109 -15.22 8.87 2.42
N PRO A 110 -13.96 8.39 2.31
CA PRO A 110 -13.37 7.43 3.24
C PRO A 110 -13.61 7.77 4.73
N HIS A 111 -13.48 9.04 5.12
CA HIS A 111 -13.76 9.53 6.47
C HIS A 111 -15.24 9.32 6.91
N LEU A 112 -16.20 9.36 5.99
CA LEU A 112 -17.62 9.10 6.26
C LEU A 112 -17.92 7.60 6.46
N GLU A 113 -17.11 6.70 5.90
CA GLU A 113 -17.23 5.25 6.19
C GLU A 113 -16.82 4.97 7.64
N LEU A 114 -15.66 5.49 8.05
CA LEU A 114 -15.16 5.35 9.44
C LEU A 114 -16.18 5.80 10.48
N HIS A 115 -16.75 7.00 10.27
CA HIS A 115 -17.77 7.55 11.16
C HIS A 115 -19.03 6.68 11.18
N ALA A 116 -19.46 6.17 10.03
CA ALA A 116 -20.67 5.37 9.93
C ALA A 116 -20.60 4.03 10.67
N ILE A 117 -19.44 3.35 10.63
CA ILE A 117 -19.24 2.08 11.34
C ILE A 117 -18.72 2.27 12.77
N ARG A 118 -18.54 3.53 13.20
CA ARG A 118 -17.98 3.92 14.50
C ARG A 118 -16.66 3.18 14.80
N LEU A 119 -15.83 2.98 13.78
CA LEU A 119 -14.65 2.11 13.88
C LEU A 119 -13.68 2.61 14.95
N THR A 120 -13.34 3.89 14.91
CA THR A 120 -12.43 4.53 15.87
C THR A 120 -12.97 4.38 17.29
N GLU A 121 -14.26 4.59 17.52
CA GLU A 121 -14.86 4.43 18.85
C GLU A 121 -14.83 2.97 19.34
N ARG A 122 -15.04 2.01 18.44
CA ARG A 122 -14.94 0.59 18.77
C ARG A 122 -13.51 0.19 19.14
N TRP A 123 -12.53 0.68 18.38
CA TRP A 123 -11.11 0.47 18.67
C TRP A 123 -10.70 1.06 20.02
N ARG A 124 -11.16 2.29 20.32
CA ARG A 124 -10.96 2.96 21.61
C ARG A 124 -11.53 2.18 22.78
N ARG A 125 -12.75 1.65 22.60
CA ARG A 125 -13.41 0.75 23.56
C ARG A 125 -12.85 -0.67 23.58
N ARG A 126 -11.75 -0.95 22.86
CA ARG A 126 -11.12 -2.29 22.76
C ARG A 126 -12.04 -3.38 22.21
N LEU A 127 -13.06 -3.00 21.43
CA LEU A 127 -13.95 -3.91 20.72
C LEU A 127 -13.36 -4.37 19.37
N VAL A 128 -12.22 -3.80 18.99
CA VAL A 128 -11.44 -4.08 17.79
C VAL A 128 -9.97 -3.98 18.19
N THR A 129 -9.16 -4.95 17.77
CA THR A 129 -7.71 -5.00 18.02
C THR A 129 -6.95 -3.89 17.29
N ASN A 130 -5.69 -3.63 17.62
CA ASN A 130 -4.85 -2.69 16.85
C ASN A 130 -4.68 -3.18 15.42
N PHE A 131 -4.40 -4.47 15.24
CA PHE A 131 -4.26 -5.10 13.93
C PHE A 131 -5.51 -4.88 13.06
N GLU A 132 -6.69 -5.25 13.56
CA GLU A 132 -7.95 -5.08 12.82
C GLU A 132 -8.24 -3.60 12.50
N TYR A 133 -7.88 -2.70 13.42
CA TYR A 133 -8.06 -1.27 13.20
C TYR A 133 -7.17 -0.76 12.07
N VAL A 134 -5.89 -1.08 12.09
CA VAL A 134 -4.92 -0.68 11.04
C VAL A 134 -5.28 -1.32 9.69
N MET A 135 -5.70 -2.59 9.67
CA MET A 135 -6.20 -3.25 8.45
C MET A 135 -7.41 -2.50 7.86
N ALA A 136 -8.35 -2.09 8.71
CA ALA A 136 -9.54 -1.37 8.28
C ALA A 136 -9.20 0.05 7.79
N LEU A 137 -8.28 0.77 8.45
CA LEU A 137 -7.78 2.06 7.96
C LEU A 137 -7.13 1.94 6.57
N ASN A 138 -6.25 0.95 6.37
CA ASN A 138 -5.66 0.64 5.06
C ASN A 138 -6.75 0.43 4.00
N THR A 139 -7.72 -0.44 4.30
CA THR A 139 -8.82 -0.78 3.39
C THR A 139 -9.69 0.43 3.02
N ILE A 140 -9.99 1.29 3.99
CA ILE A 140 -10.83 2.48 3.81
C ILE A 140 -10.06 3.58 3.08
N ALA A 141 -8.75 3.72 3.32
CA ALA A 141 -7.86 4.57 2.54
C ALA A 141 -7.73 4.11 1.08
N GLY A 142 -8.19 2.90 0.75
CA GLY A 142 -8.19 2.36 -0.60
C GLY A 142 -6.94 1.53 -0.93
N ARG A 143 -6.13 1.17 0.08
CA ARG A 143 -5.07 0.18 -0.08
C ARG A 143 -5.67 -1.20 -0.37
N SER A 144 -4.99 -2.00 -1.18
CA SER A 144 -5.49 -3.27 -1.71
C SER A 144 -4.36 -4.29 -1.88
N TYR A 145 -4.66 -5.57 -1.64
CA TYR A 145 -3.77 -6.67 -2.01
C TYR A 145 -3.66 -6.87 -3.53
N ASN A 146 -4.63 -6.37 -4.30
CA ASN A 146 -4.64 -6.50 -5.76
C ASN A 146 -3.70 -5.54 -6.48
N ASP A 147 -3.22 -4.48 -5.81
CA ASP A 147 -2.33 -3.47 -6.39
C ASP A 147 -1.14 -3.20 -5.46
N LEU A 148 0.01 -3.77 -5.81
CA LEU A 148 1.23 -3.69 -4.99
C LEU A 148 1.73 -2.26 -4.78
N ALA A 149 1.40 -1.31 -5.68
CA ALA A 149 1.79 0.09 -5.54
C ALA A 149 1.05 0.81 -4.40
N GLN A 150 -0.09 0.26 -3.98
CA GLN A 150 -0.93 0.72 -2.87
C GLN A 150 -1.26 -0.45 -1.94
N TYR A 151 -0.28 -1.31 -1.67
CA TYR A 151 -0.39 -2.46 -0.76
C TYR A 151 -0.71 -2.03 0.66
N PHE A 152 -0.95 -2.95 1.59
CA PHE A 152 -1.21 -2.55 2.97
C PHE A 152 0.10 -2.14 3.67
N VAL A 153 0.03 -1.18 4.58
CA VAL A 153 1.18 -0.66 5.34
C VAL A 153 0.94 -0.77 6.85
N PHE A 154 1.97 -1.20 7.58
CA PHE A 154 2.00 -1.35 9.02
C PHE A 154 3.27 -0.68 9.60
N PRO A 155 3.22 -0.18 10.83
CA PRO A 155 4.39 0.42 11.48
C PRO A 155 5.43 -0.64 11.85
N TRP A 156 6.70 -0.25 11.87
CA TRP A 156 7.70 -0.91 12.72
C TRP A 156 7.30 -0.81 14.20
N ILE A 157 7.16 -1.96 14.87
CA ILE A 157 6.70 -2.04 16.27
C ILE A 157 7.83 -2.41 17.25
N ILE A 158 8.54 -3.50 16.98
CA ILE A 158 9.61 -3.98 17.83
C ILE A 158 10.91 -3.36 17.34
N ALA A 159 11.36 -2.36 18.07
CA ALA A 159 12.76 -1.96 18.11
C ALA A 159 13.21 -2.15 19.55
N ASP A 160 14.44 -2.57 19.79
CA ASP A 160 15.05 -2.53 21.13
C ASP A 160 15.30 -1.06 21.61
N TYR A 161 14.54 -0.10 21.06
CA TYR A 161 14.70 1.36 21.16
C TYR A 161 13.30 1.99 20.93
N GLY A 162 12.73 2.67 21.93
CA GLY A 162 11.35 3.20 21.97
C GLY A 162 10.61 3.38 20.64
N GLY A 163 9.45 2.72 20.50
CA GLY A 163 8.67 2.63 19.25
C GLY A 163 8.52 3.94 18.47
N ALA A 164 8.51 3.82 17.14
CA ALA A 164 8.53 4.93 16.19
C ALA A 164 7.28 5.83 16.33
N THR A 165 7.47 7.00 16.92
CA THR A 165 6.45 8.06 17.01
C THR A 165 6.57 9.11 15.91
N ALA A 166 7.61 8.99 15.11
CA ALA A 166 7.97 9.86 13.99
C ALA A 166 8.10 9.02 12.71
N PRO A 167 8.07 9.63 11.51
CA PRO A 167 8.37 8.92 10.27
C PRO A 167 9.70 8.17 10.37
N VAL A 168 9.83 7.02 9.70
CA VAL A 168 11.07 6.23 9.69
C VAL A 168 12.29 7.12 9.40
N GLY A 169 12.20 7.97 8.36
CA GLY A 169 13.25 8.92 7.98
C GLY A 169 13.64 9.94 9.05
N ALA A 170 12.78 10.17 10.05
CA ALA A 170 12.96 11.16 11.12
C ALA A 170 13.40 10.57 12.46
N LEU A 171 13.57 9.24 12.55
CA LEU A 171 13.98 8.57 13.80
C LEU A 171 15.40 8.95 14.24
N GLU A 172 16.32 9.06 13.28
CA GLU A 172 17.72 9.40 13.55
C GLU A 172 17.98 10.90 13.35
N PRO A 173 18.39 11.66 14.39
CA PRO A 173 18.48 13.13 14.31
C PRO A 173 19.44 13.66 13.25
N GLU A 174 20.62 13.04 13.08
CA GLU A 174 21.60 13.48 12.08
C GLU A 174 21.09 13.24 10.66
N ARG A 175 20.45 12.09 10.45
CA ARG A 175 19.84 11.75 9.17
C ARG A 175 18.68 12.70 8.84
N LEU A 176 17.84 13.01 9.83
CA LEU A 176 16.77 13.99 9.68
C LEU A 176 17.31 15.36 9.25
N ARG A 177 18.43 15.82 9.83
CA ARG A 177 19.06 17.08 9.41
C ARG A 177 19.42 17.06 7.93
N ALA A 178 20.00 15.98 7.42
CA ALA A 178 20.32 15.85 6.01
C ALA A 178 19.08 15.89 5.10
N PHE A 179 17.97 15.24 5.50
CA PHE A 179 16.71 15.32 4.76
C PHE A 179 16.14 16.73 4.73
N VAL A 180 16.13 17.41 5.88
CA VAL A 180 15.64 18.79 6.00
C VAL A 180 16.54 19.76 5.25
N GLU A 181 17.86 19.57 5.25
CA GLU A 181 18.79 20.38 4.48
C GLU A 181 18.55 20.24 2.98
N ARG A 182 18.36 19.02 2.47
CA ARG A 182 17.99 18.78 1.06
C ARG A 182 16.65 19.43 0.71
N TYR A 183 15.67 19.33 1.61
CA TYR A 183 14.36 19.96 1.44
C TYR A 183 14.46 21.49 1.34
N ARG A 184 15.32 22.11 2.17
CA ARG A 184 15.56 23.56 2.19
C ARG A 184 16.48 24.03 1.08
N SER A 185 17.52 23.29 0.71
CA SER A 185 18.46 23.70 -0.34
C SER A 185 17.83 23.65 -1.74
N SER A 186 16.74 22.90 -1.90
CA SER A 186 15.87 22.98 -3.08
C SER A 186 15.27 24.40 -3.25
N ASP A 187 15.21 25.24 -2.21
CA ASP A 187 14.83 26.67 -2.29
C ASP A 187 15.88 27.54 -3.01
N ALA A 188 17.16 27.14 -2.96
CA ALA A 188 18.25 28.00 -3.41
C ALA A 188 18.51 27.94 -4.92
N MET A 189 17.89 26.99 -5.63
CA MET A 189 18.14 26.73 -7.06
C MET A 189 17.11 27.36 -8.01
N GLY A 190 16.23 28.25 -7.50
CA GLY A 190 15.38 29.09 -8.36
C GLY A 190 14.36 28.33 -9.21
N ALA A 191 13.91 27.15 -8.78
CA ALA A 191 12.71 26.54 -9.34
C ALA A 191 11.52 27.39 -8.91
N ASP A 192 10.92 28.11 -9.87
CA ASP A 192 9.76 28.99 -9.68
C ASP A 192 8.75 28.39 -8.69
N ASP A 193 8.47 29.14 -7.60
CA ASP A 193 7.31 29.18 -6.67
C ASP A 193 6.34 27.97 -6.51
N ASP A 194 6.73 26.78 -6.93
CA ASP A 194 5.89 25.60 -6.91
C ASP A 194 6.28 24.73 -5.73
N ASP A 195 5.67 25.04 -4.58
CA ASP A 195 5.68 24.24 -3.36
C ASP A 195 5.31 22.75 -3.65
N ALA A 196 4.70 22.48 -4.81
CA ALA A 196 4.41 21.17 -5.33
C ALA A 196 5.64 20.35 -5.77
N ALA A 197 6.85 20.90 -5.89
CA ALA A 197 8.04 20.14 -6.32
C ALA A 197 8.91 19.58 -5.17
N ARG A 198 8.77 20.12 -3.96
CA ARG A 198 9.68 19.85 -2.83
C ARG A 198 9.38 18.53 -2.12
N PHE A 199 10.40 17.87 -1.59
CA PHE A 199 10.23 16.66 -0.77
C PHE A 199 11.45 16.37 0.11
N MET A 200 11.21 15.72 1.25
CA MET A 200 12.25 15.16 2.12
C MET A 200 12.63 13.76 1.64
N TYR A 201 11.64 12.96 1.27
CA TYR A 201 11.84 11.55 0.93
C TYR A 201 11.58 11.28 -0.56
N GLY A 202 12.64 10.85 -1.27
CA GLY A 202 12.56 10.43 -2.68
C GLY A 202 12.11 8.98 -2.85
N SER A 203 12.32 8.15 -1.83
CA SER A 203 11.69 6.82 -1.69
C SER A 203 10.43 6.93 -0.83
N HIS A 204 9.53 5.96 -1.00
CA HIS A 204 8.27 5.91 -0.28
C HIS A 204 8.27 4.73 0.70
N TYR A 205 7.54 4.86 1.81
CA TYR A 205 7.49 3.82 2.84
C TYR A 205 6.78 2.53 2.39
N SER A 206 6.04 2.59 1.28
CA SER A 206 5.31 1.45 0.71
C SER A 206 5.30 1.57 -0.80
N SER A 207 5.88 0.59 -1.48
CA SER A 207 5.88 0.48 -2.95
C SER A 207 5.88 -1.00 -3.34
N ALA A 208 5.65 -1.29 -4.63
CA ALA A 208 5.74 -2.66 -5.13
C ALA A 208 7.11 -3.30 -4.82
N GLY A 209 8.20 -2.53 -4.97
CA GLY A 209 9.55 -3.00 -4.62
C GLY A 209 9.70 -3.34 -3.14
N VAL A 210 9.12 -2.55 -2.23
CA VAL A 210 9.13 -2.85 -0.78
C VAL A 210 8.38 -4.15 -0.48
N VAL A 211 7.21 -4.34 -1.08
CA VAL A 211 6.40 -5.54 -0.87
C VAL A 211 7.13 -6.78 -1.37
N LEU A 212 7.69 -6.71 -2.58
CA LEU A 212 8.45 -7.81 -3.17
C LEU A 212 9.73 -8.10 -2.41
N HIS A 213 10.40 -7.07 -1.86
CA HIS A 213 11.57 -7.25 -1.00
C HIS A 213 11.23 -8.11 0.23
N PHE A 214 10.16 -7.79 0.97
CA PHE A 214 9.77 -8.56 2.15
C PHE A 214 9.22 -9.94 1.82
N LEU A 215 8.43 -10.07 0.74
CA LEU A 215 7.69 -11.29 0.41
C LEU A 215 8.40 -12.21 -0.59
N VAL A 216 9.67 -11.95 -0.93
CA VAL A 216 10.42 -12.64 -2.00
C VAL A 216 10.44 -14.18 -1.87
N ARG A 217 10.22 -14.73 -0.67
CA ARG A 217 10.20 -16.18 -0.37
C ARG A 217 8.83 -16.85 -0.58
N LEU A 218 7.80 -16.08 -0.92
CA LEU A 218 6.42 -16.55 -1.08
C LEU A 218 5.95 -16.39 -2.51
N GLU A 219 5.34 -17.42 -3.11
CA GLU A 219 4.57 -17.24 -4.34
C GLU A 219 3.24 -16.52 -4.05
N PRO A 220 2.75 -15.65 -4.96
CA PRO A 220 3.31 -15.34 -6.29
C PRO A 220 4.43 -14.28 -6.29
N PHE A 221 4.84 -13.77 -5.13
CA PHE A 221 5.77 -12.63 -5.01
C PHE A 221 7.18 -12.96 -5.48
N THR A 222 7.64 -14.20 -5.34
CA THR A 222 8.90 -14.66 -5.93
C THR A 222 8.88 -14.48 -7.45
N SER A 223 7.86 -15.01 -8.13
CA SER A 223 7.70 -14.83 -9.59
C SER A 223 7.67 -13.36 -10.00
N LEU A 224 6.98 -12.52 -9.23
CA LEU A 224 6.89 -11.07 -9.48
C LEU A 224 8.23 -10.35 -9.26
N ALA A 225 8.99 -10.73 -8.24
CA ALA A 225 10.31 -10.19 -7.97
C ALA A 225 11.30 -10.53 -9.10
N LEU A 226 11.25 -11.78 -9.60
CA LEU A 226 12.03 -12.20 -10.76
C LEU A 226 11.65 -11.39 -12.00
N GLU A 227 10.36 -11.22 -12.29
CA GLU A 227 9.89 -10.42 -13.43
C GLU A 227 10.40 -8.97 -13.36
N LEU A 228 10.31 -8.34 -12.17
CA LEU A 228 10.82 -6.98 -11.95
C LEU A 228 12.33 -6.87 -12.18
N GLN A 229 13.08 -7.93 -11.89
CA GLN A 229 14.53 -8.00 -11.99
C GLN A 229 15.03 -8.69 -13.27
N GLY A 230 14.20 -8.80 -14.32
CA GLY A 230 14.64 -9.33 -15.61
C GLY A 230 14.88 -10.85 -15.65
N GLY A 231 14.23 -11.60 -14.76
CA GLY A 231 14.22 -13.06 -14.73
C GLY A 231 15.18 -13.71 -13.73
N HIS A 232 15.86 -12.93 -12.89
CA HIS A 232 16.77 -13.42 -11.85
C HIS A 232 16.50 -12.72 -10.51
N PHE A 233 16.99 -13.27 -9.40
CA PHE A 233 16.91 -12.59 -8.10
C PHE A 233 17.78 -11.32 -8.11
N ASP A 234 17.45 -10.38 -7.23
CA ASP A 234 18.29 -9.19 -7.01
C ASP A 234 19.65 -9.59 -6.40
N CYS A 235 20.58 -8.63 -6.30
CA CYS A 235 21.83 -8.81 -5.57
C CYS A 235 21.54 -9.35 -4.15
N PRO A 236 22.23 -10.42 -3.69
CA PRO A 236 21.99 -11.02 -2.38
C PRO A 236 22.04 -10.01 -1.23
N ASP A 237 22.99 -9.07 -1.24
CA ASP A 237 23.13 -8.02 -0.22
C ASP A 237 21.97 -7.01 -0.19
N ARG A 238 21.10 -6.99 -1.21
CA ARG A 238 19.88 -6.17 -1.25
C ARG A 238 18.61 -6.95 -0.95
N LEU A 239 18.68 -8.28 -0.88
CA LEU A 239 17.54 -9.11 -0.51
C LEU A 239 17.21 -8.93 0.97
N PHE A 240 15.98 -9.26 1.34
CA PHE A 240 15.58 -9.31 2.74
C PHE A 240 16.18 -10.58 3.36
N PHE A 241 17.35 -10.50 3.98
CA PHE A 241 18.03 -11.65 4.59
C PHE A 241 18.15 -11.56 6.12
N ASP A 242 18.01 -10.37 6.71
CA ASP A 242 18.14 -10.14 8.15
C ASP A 242 17.19 -9.01 8.59
N VAL A 243 16.36 -9.29 9.60
CA VAL A 243 15.41 -8.31 10.14
C VAL A 243 16.13 -7.09 10.73
N ALA A 244 17.21 -7.32 11.47
CA ALA A 244 17.99 -6.26 12.12
C ALA A 244 18.75 -5.42 11.08
N GLU A 245 19.28 -6.05 10.03
CA GLU A 245 19.92 -5.31 8.95
C GLU A 245 18.92 -4.51 8.12
N SER A 246 17.73 -5.05 7.85
CA SER A 246 16.66 -4.28 7.21
C SER A 246 16.24 -3.08 8.04
N TRP A 247 16.12 -3.22 9.36
CA TRP A 247 15.83 -2.10 10.27
C TRP A 247 16.95 -1.06 10.23
N ARG A 248 18.22 -1.50 10.30
CA ARG A 248 19.39 -0.62 10.19
C ARG A 248 19.39 0.15 8.88
N GLY A 249 19.11 -0.53 7.76
CA GLY A 249 18.97 0.11 6.45
C GLY A 249 17.92 1.23 6.48
N CYS A 250 16.73 0.93 7.00
CA CYS A 250 15.65 1.89 7.18
C CYS A 250 15.98 3.06 8.12
N THR A 251 16.94 2.93 9.06
CA THR A 251 17.32 4.00 10.01
C THR A 251 18.59 4.76 9.63
N THR A 252 19.40 4.23 8.72
CA THR A 252 20.70 4.83 8.34
C THR A 252 20.76 5.33 6.91
N SER A 253 20.10 4.66 5.96
CA SER A 253 20.17 5.04 4.55
C SER A 253 19.29 6.25 4.24
N MET A 254 19.74 7.11 3.32
CA MET A 254 18.98 8.26 2.81
C MET A 254 17.96 7.89 1.72
N SER A 255 18.02 6.66 1.21
CA SER A 255 17.10 6.14 0.18
C SER A 255 16.15 5.08 0.73
N ASP A 256 16.16 4.83 2.04
CA ASP A 256 15.43 3.75 2.66
C ASP A 256 14.58 4.23 3.85
N VAL A 257 13.27 4.28 3.63
CA VAL A 257 12.28 4.71 4.64
C VAL A 257 11.10 3.74 4.70
N LYS A 258 11.30 2.46 4.35
CA LYS A 258 10.21 1.48 4.25
C LYS A 258 9.58 1.20 5.61
N GLU A 259 8.27 1.10 5.59
CA GLU A 259 7.44 0.57 6.66
C GLU A 259 7.11 -0.90 6.39
N LEU A 260 6.54 -1.57 7.38
CA LEU A 260 6.25 -3.01 7.31
C LEU A 260 5.01 -3.31 6.46
N VAL A 261 4.94 -4.57 6.03
CA VAL A 261 3.74 -5.20 5.48
C VAL A 261 2.98 -5.97 6.58
N PRO A 262 1.65 -6.16 6.48
CA PRO A 262 0.86 -6.85 7.50
C PRO A 262 1.35 -8.25 7.85
N GLU A 263 1.98 -8.93 6.90
CA GLU A 263 2.42 -10.33 6.99
C GLU A 263 3.42 -10.55 8.13
N PHE A 264 4.15 -9.51 8.57
CA PHE A 264 5.02 -9.56 9.76
C PHE A 264 4.27 -9.96 11.05
N PHE A 265 2.95 -9.77 11.10
CA PHE A 265 2.13 -9.99 12.28
C PHE A 265 1.29 -11.28 12.22
N TYR A 266 1.32 -12.02 11.11
CA TYR A 266 0.53 -13.25 10.99
C TYR A 266 1.10 -14.35 10.08
N CYS A 267 2.13 -14.10 9.28
CA CYS A 267 2.64 -15.04 8.26
C CYS A 267 4.11 -15.42 8.52
N PRO A 268 4.37 -16.50 9.28
CA PRO A 268 5.74 -16.97 9.55
C PRO A 268 6.47 -17.46 8.30
N GLU A 269 5.75 -17.91 7.27
CA GLU A 269 6.31 -18.39 6.01
C GLU A 269 7.10 -17.32 5.25
N LEU A 270 6.83 -16.02 5.52
CA LEU A 270 7.61 -14.91 4.99
C LEU A 270 9.12 -15.05 5.28
N PHE A 271 9.46 -15.59 6.45
CA PHE A 271 10.82 -15.63 6.97
C PHE A 271 11.56 -16.93 6.64
N VAL A 272 10.91 -17.88 5.96
CA VAL A 272 11.44 -19.23 5.71
C VAL A 272 11.54 -19.47 4.21
N ASN A 273 12.69 -19.94 3.74
CA ASN A 273 12.92 -20.32 2.35
C ASN A 273 12.46 -21.77 2.09
N ASP A 274 11.19 -22.07 2.35
CA ASP A 274 10.64 -23.43 2.25
C ASP A 274 10.74 -24.01 0.82
N ASN A 275 10.67 -23.12 -0.17
CA ASN A 275 10.81 -23.45 -1.59
C ASN A 275 12.27 -23.66 -2.04
N ARG A 276 13.26 -23.44 -1.16
CA ARG A 276 14.70 -23.58 -1.43
C ARG A 276 15.16 -22.77 -2.65
N TYR A 277 14.71 -21.52 -2.72
CA TYR A 277 15.12 -20.62 -3.78
C TYR A 277 16.63 -20.36 -3.74
N PRO A 278 17.31 -20.27 -4.90
CA PRO A 278 18.73 -19.92 -4.97
C PRO A 278 18.92 -18.40 -4.81
N LEU A 279 18.87 -17.91 -3.58
CA LEU A 279 18.94 -16.48 -3.25
C LEU A 279 20.37 -15.90 -3.27
N GLY A 280 21.38 -16.74 -3.55
CA GLY A 280 22.78 -16.35 -3.71
C GLY A 280 23.56 -16.24 -2.41
N GLU A 281 24.71 -15.58 -2.47
CA GLU A 281 25.66 -15.41 -1.36
C GLU A 281 25.97 -13.92 -1.16
N LEU A 282 26.01 -13.49 0.09
CA LEU A 282 26.43 -12.15 0.48
C LEU A 282 27.92 -11.93 0.17
N GLN A 283 28.36 -10.67 0.17
CA GLN A 283 29.77 -10.34 -0.03
C GLN A 283 30.72 -10.96 1.00
N ASP A 284 30.23 -11.25 2.20
CA ASP A 284 30.97 -11.93 3.27
C ASP A 284 31.00 -13.46 3.15
N GLY A 285 30.39 -14.01 2.08
CA GLY A 285 30.35 -15.45 1.77
C GLY A 285 29.24 -16.22 2.48
N ARG A 286 28.38 -15.56 3.28
CA ARG A 286 27.20 -16.23 3.84
C ARG A 286 26.13 -16.42 2.78
N ALA A 287 25.60 -17.64 2.68
CA ALA A 287 24.45 -17.92 1.82
C ALA A 287 23.18 -17.21 2.32
N VAL A 288 22.39 -16.68 1.39
CA VAL A 288 21.06 -16.15 1.68
C VAL A 288 20.05 -17.30 1.62
N ASP A 289 19.33 -17.52 2.72
CA ASP A 289 18.35 -18.61 2.84
C ASP A 289 17.16 -18.14 3.70
N ASP A 290 16.86 -18.80 4.82
CA ASP A 290 15.95 -18.28 5.85
C ASP A 290 16.37 -16.88 6.32
N VAL A 291 15.39 -16.04 6.66
CA VAL A 291 15.66 -14.70 7.18
C VAL A 291 16.24 -14.82 8.59
N LEU A 292 17.35 -14.14 8.85
CA LEU A 292 17.94 -14.05 10.17
C LEU A 292 16.99 -13.26 11.10
N LEU A 293 16.60 -13.93 12.18
CA LEU A 293 15.67 -13.41 13.18
C LEU A 293 16.42 -12.91 14.42
N PRO A 294 15.83 -11.98 15.19
CA PRO A 294 16.42 -11.54 16.46
C PRO A 294 16.58 -12.70 17.45
N ALA A 295 17.58 -12.61 18.34
CA ALA A 295 17.92 -13.65 19.31
C ALA A 295 16.78 -14.06 20.25
N TRP A 296 15.79 -13.18 20.49
CA TRP A 296 14.62 -13.50 21.31
C TRP A 296 13.62 -14.42 20.60
N ALA A 297 13.68 -14.52 19.28
CA ALA A 297 12.81 -15.37 18.48
C ALA A 297 13.49 -16.71 18.24
N ALA A 298 12.93 -17.77 18.82
CA ALA A 298 13.43 -19.13 18.61
C ALA A 298 13.24 -19.63 17.16
N ASP A 299 12.17 -19.18 16.50
CA ASP A 299 11.83 -19.52 15.13
C ASP A 299 10.91 -18.44 14.52
N ALA A 300 10.58 -18.55 13.22
CA ALA A 300 9.71 -17.62 12.51
C ALA A 300 8.31 -17.50 13.15
N ARG A 301 7.78 -18.59 13.72
CA ARG A 301 6.46 -18.56 14.38
C ARG A 301 6.52 -17.79 15.70
N ALA A 302 7.60 -17.95 16.47
CA ALA A 302 7.86 -17.18 17.68
C ALA A 302 8.07 -15.70 17.36
N PHE A 303 8.80 -15.38 16.29
CA PHE A 303 8.98 -14.01 15.82
C PHE A 303 7.64 -13.34 15.49
N VAL A 304 6.80 -14.00 14.68
CA VAL A 304 5.48 -13.47 14.30
C VAL A 304 4.55 -13.32 15.51
N ARG A 305 4.51 -14.31 16.41
CA ARG A 305 3.75 -14.19 17.67
C ARG A 305 4.24 -13.04 18.54
N GLY A 306 5.55 -12.83 18.61
CA GLY A 306 6.16 -11.71 19.32
C GLY A 306 5.72 -10.36 18.74
N ASN A 307 5.76 -10.22 17.42
CA ASN A 307 5.28 -9.01 16.73
C ASN A 307 3.78 -8.76 16.95
N ALA A 308 2.95 -9.79 16.80
CA ALA A 308 1.51 -9.69 17.06
C ALA A 308 1.22 -9.27 18.51
N ALA A 309 1.91 -9.86 19.48
CA ALA A 309 1.77 -9.51 20.90
C ALA A 309 2.25 -8.07 21.17
N ALA A 310 3.37 -7.65 20.57
CA ALA A 310 3.88 -6.30 20.72
C ALA A 310 2.92 -5.25 20.11
N LEU A 311 2.35 -5.52 18.93
CA LEU A 311 1.37 -4.66 18.27
C LEU A 311 0.13 -4.44 19.15
N GLU A 312 -0.32 -5.44 19.90
CA GLU A 312 -1.47 -5.34 20.80
C GLU A 312 -1.11 -4.83 22.21
N SER A 313 0.15 -4.50 22.49
CA SER A 313 0.59 -4.00 23.79
C SER A 313 -0.02 -2.63 24.14
N GLU A 314 -0.01 -2.28 25.43
CA GLU A 314 -0.42 -0.95 25.90
C GLU A 314 0.50 0.16 25.37
N ALA A 315 1.80 -0.11 25.31
CA ALA A 315 2.78 0.84 24.79
C ALA A 315 2.48 1.21 23.34
N VAL A 316 2.20 0.21 22.50
CA VAL A 316 1.80 0.45 21.10
C VAL A 316 0.42 1.09 21.04
N SER A 317 -0.56 0.62 21.81
CA SER A 317 -1.91 1.21 21.82
C SER A 317 -1.89 2.72 22.15
N ALA A 318 -1.01 3.15 23.05
CA ALA A 318 -0.83 4.55 23.40
C ALA A 318 -0.05 5.36 22.33
N ALA A 319 0.81 4.71 21.55
CA ALA A 319 1.65 5.35 20.54
C ALA A 319 1.04 5.36 19.13
N LEU A 320 0.22 4.37 18.80
CA LEU A 320 -0.36 4.13 17.48
C LEU A 320 -1.10 5.33 16.87
N PRO A 321 -1.85 6.17 17.63
CA PRO A 321 -2.47 7.38 17.09
C PRO A 321 -1.50 8.28 16.32
N ARG A 322 -0.26 8.43 16.81
CA ARG A 322 0.75 9.28 16.16
C ARG A 322 1.16 8.72 14.79
N TRP A 323 1.39 7.42 14.72
CA TRP A 323 1.69 6.77 13.44
C TRP A 323 0.49 6.85 12.47
N ILE A 324 -0.74 6.68 12.99
CA ILE A 324 -1.95 6.86 12.18
C ILE A 324 -2.04 8.29 11.64
N ASP A 325 -1.67 9.30 12.41
CA ASP A 325 -1.65 10.69 11.92
C ASP A 325 -0.66 10.90 10.77
N LEU A 326 0.50 10.24 10.81
CA LEU A 326 1.52 10.32 9.77
C LEU A 326 1.10 9.61 8.48
N VAL A 327 0.38 8.49 8.57
CA VAL A 327 0.02 7.69 7.39
C VAL A 327 -1.37 8.03 6.87
N PHE A 328 -2.36 8.21 7.75
CA PHE A 328 -3.77 8.37 7.40
C PHE A 328 -4.42 9.64 7.96
N GLY A 329 -3.74 10.44 8.77
CA GLY A 329 -4.34 11.61 9.42
C GLY A 329 -3.78 12.93 8.92
N VAL A 330 -3.66 13.88 9.85
CA VAL A 330 -3.25 15.26 9.52
C VAL A 330 -1.80 15.34 9.05
N GLY A 331 -0.91 14.50 9.58
CA GLY A 331 0.51 14.44 9.19
C GLY A 331 0.75 13.84 7.80
N ALA A 332 -0.24 13.15 7.23
CA ALA A 332 -0.19 12.66 5.85
C ALA A 332 -0.54 13.74 4.81
N LYS A 333 -1.11 14.87 5.23
CA LYS A 333 -1.51 15.96 4.34
C LYS A 333 -0.30 16.80 3.96
N ARG A 334 -0.01 16.88 2.66
CA ARG A 334 1.02 17.77 2.11
C ARG A 334 0.76 19.22 2.55
N GLY A 335 1.84 19.99 2.66
CA GLY A 335 1.85 21.35 3.21
C GLY A 335 2.30 21.37 4.66
N THR A 336 1.97 22.44 5.39
CA THR A 336 2.49 22.74 6.72
C THR A 336 2.37 21.61 7.74
N HIS A 337 1.33 20.79 7.67
CA HIS A 337 1.16 19.65 8.57
C HIS A 337 2.19 18.55 8.32
N ALA A 338 2.44 18.16 7.07
CA ALA A 338 3.49 17.20 6.75
C ALA A 338 4.88 17.78 7.03
N GLU A 339 5.12 19.06 6.76
CA GLU A 339 6.42 19.69 7.04
C GLU A 339 6.78 19.70 8.53
N THR A 340 5.82 20.05 9.39
CA THR A 340 6.00 20.08 10.84
C THR A 340 6.30 18.70 11.43
N HIS A 341 5.83 17.64 10.77
CA HIS A 341 6.09 16.25 11.14
C HIS A 341 7.25 15.61 10.37
N HIS A 342 7.95 16.39 9.54
CA HIS A 342 9.00 15.91 8.65
C HIS A 342 8.55 14.74 7.75
N ASN A 343 7.34 14.80 7.21
CA ASN A 343 6.67 13.69 6.55
C ASN A 343 6.33 13.99 5.07
N VAL A 344 7.24 14.67 4.36
CA VAL A 344 7.01 15.14 2.98
C VAL A 344 7.67 14.20 1.97
N PHE A 345 6.86 13.47 1.21
CA PHE A 345 7.30 12.55 0.14
C PHE A 345 7.34 13.26 -1.22
N HIS A 346 7.88 12.54 -2.21
CA HIS A 346 7.92 13.01 -3.59
C HIS A 346 6.50 13.37 -4.11
N PRO A 347 6.32 14.49 -4.84
CA PRO A 347 5.00 14.98 -5.27
C PRO A 347 4.14 13.97 -6.03
N LEU A 348 4.77 13.18 -6.91
CA LEU A 348 4.11 12.12 -7.67
C LEU A 348 3.54 10.97 -6.82
N THR A 349 3.78 10.93 -5.51
CA THR A 349 3.15 9.94 -4.63
C THR A 349 1.77 10.38 -4.13
N TYR A 350 1.41 11.67 -4.26
CA TYR A 350 0.17 12.24 -3.73
C TYR A 350 -0.91 12.36 -4.80
N GLU A 351 -2.16 12.06 -4.43
CA GLU A 351 -3.32 12.38 -5.27
C GLU A 351 -3.38 13.89 -5.55
N GLY A 352 -3.50 14.24 -6.83
CA GLY A 352 -3.50 15.64 -7.27
C GLY A 352 -2.14 16.33 -7.21
N GLY A 353 -1.06 15.63 -6.83
CA GLY A 353 0.29 16.19 -6.81
C GLY A 353 0.83 16.56 -8.20
N VAL A 354 0.34 15.88 -9.25
CA VAL A 354 0.56 16.24 -10.66
C VAL A 354 -0.73 15.99 -11.45
N ASP A 355 -1.13 16.93 -12.29
CA ASP A 355 -2.27 16.73 -13.19
C ASP A 355 -1.85 15.92 -14.43
N LEU A 356 -2.04 14.60 -14.35
CA LEU A 356 -1.75 13.68 -15.44
C LEU A 356 -2.53 13.99 -16.74
N THR A 357 -3.61 14.77 -16.69
CA THR A 357 -4.37 15.14 -17.89
C THR A 357 -3.73 16.27 -18.69
N GLN A 358 -2.80 16.99 -18.08
CA GLN A 358 -2.07 18.10 -18.69
C GLN A 358 -0.66 17.71 -19.15
N ILE A 359 -0.22 16.47 -18.86
CA ILE A 359 1.06 15.95 -19.32
C ILE A 359 0.92 15.49 -20.77
N ALA A 360 1.88 15.87 -21.62
CA ALA A 360 1.96 15.35 -22.98
C ALA A 360 2.10 13.82 -23.01
N ASP A 361 1.45 13.15 -23.98
CA ASP A 361 1.39 11.68 -24.06
C ASP A 361 2.76 10.98 -23.97
N ALA A 362 3.81 11.59 -24.55
CA ALA A 362 5.17 11.05 -24.53
C ALA A 362 5.77 10.94 -23.11
N THR A 363 5.37 11.82 -22.18
CA THR A 363 5.86 11.86 -20.80
C THR A 363 4.88 11.22 -19.82
N LEU A 364 3.61 11.05 -20.22
CA LEU A 364 2.57 10.44 -19.40
C LEU A 364 2.95 9.01 -18.97
N GLN A 365 3.51 8.20 -19.88
CA GLN A 365 3.92 6.83 -19.57
C GLN A 365 5.02 6.79 -18.49
N ALA A 366 5.97 7.72 -18.53
CA ALA A 366 7.03 7.82 -17.52
C ALA A 366 6.46 8.22 -16.15
N ALA A 367 5.51 9.17 -16.12
CA ALA A 367 4.83 9.57 -14.89
C ALA A 367 3.99 8.43 -14.30
N GLU A 368 3.24 7.68 -15.13
CA GLU A 368 2.46 6.52 -14.69
C GLU A 368 3.36 5.39 -14.18
N ALA A 369 4.51 5.15 -14.84
CA ALA A 369 5.50 4.19 -14.38
C ALA A 369 6.08 4.62 -13.02
N GLN A 370 6.38 5.90 -12.83
CA GLN A 370 6.89 6.41 -11.55
C GLN A 370 5.87 6.22 -10.42
N ILE A 371 4.59 6.55 -10.66
CA ILE A 371 3.50 6.34 -9.68
C ILE A 371 3.35 4.85 -9.31
N THR A 372 3.53 3.96 -10.29
CA THR A 372 3.37 2.51 -10.09
C THR A 372 4.51 1.92 -9.26
N HIS A 373 5.75 2.34 -9.50
CA HIS A 373 6.93 1.68 -8.89
C HIS A 373 7.43 2.38 -7.62
N PHE A 374 7.18 3.68 -7.46
CA PHE A 374 7.75 4.47 -6.36
C PHE A 374 6.76 4.76 -5.23
N GLY A 375 5.59 4.09 -5.24
CA GLY A 375 4.64 4.10 -4.14
C GLY A 375 3.59 5.20 -4.23
N GLN A 376 2.46 4.97 -3.56
CA GLN A 376 1.32 5.88 -3.51
C GLN A 376 0.96 6.20 -2.06
N THR A 377 0.91 7.49 -1.72
CA THR A 377 0.48 7.97 -0.41
C THR A 377 -1.05 7.83 -0.31
N PRO A 378 -1.58 7.21 0.77
CA PRO A 378 -3.01 7.08 0.95
C PRO A 378 -3.63 8.45 1.25
N PRO A 379 -4.92 8.65 0.94
CA PRO A 379 -5.62 9.88 1.26
C PRO A 379 -5.75 10.02 2.78
N PRO A 380 -5.75 11.25 3.31
CA PRO A 380 -6.08 11.49 4.70
C PRO A 380 -7.53 11.04 4.97
N LEU A 381 -7.70 10.31 6.05
CA LEU A 381 -8.95 9.84 6.62
C LEU A 381 -9.46 10.74 7.75
N PHE A 382 -8.58 11.56 8.34
CA PHE A 382 -8.88 12.40 9.48
C PHE A 382 -8.43 13.85 9.24
N ASP A 383 -9.23 14.80 9.71
CA ASP A 383 -8.95 16.23 9.64
C ASP A 383 -8.42 16.82 10.95
N ALA A 384 -8.43 16.02 12.01
CA ALA A 384 -7.92 16.36 13.33
C ALA A 384 -6.96 15.26 13.81
N PRO A 385 -6.07 15.57 14.78
CA PRO A 385 -5.21 14.56 15.39
C PRO A 385 -5.99 13.33 15.85
N HIS A 386 -5.43 12.15 15.59
CA HIS A 386 -6.09 10.90 15.87
C HIS A 386 -6.29 10.73 17.39
N PRO A 387 -7.50 10.37 17.86
CA PRO A 387 -7.75 10.22 19.29
C PRO A 387 -6.94 9.07 19.89
N PRO A 388 -6.56 9.15 21.19
CA PRO A 388 -5.97 8.03 21.89
C PRO A 388 -6.95 6.86 21.99
N ARG A 389 -6.41 5.64 22.08
CA ARG A 389 -7.19 4.41 22.26
C ARG A 389 -7.93 4.46 23.59
#